data_AF-A0A8J6P4Y7-F1
#
_entry.id   AF-A0A8J6P4Y7-F1
#
_cell.length_a   1.000
_cell.length_b   1.000
_cell.length_c   1.000
_cell.angle_alpha   90.00
_cell.angle_beta   90.00
_cell.angle_gamma   90.00
#
_symmetry.space_group_name_H-M   'P 1'
#
loop_
_entity.id
_entity.type
_entity.pdbx_description
1 polymer ?
#
loop_
_entity_poly.entity_id
_entity_poly.type
_entity_poly.pdbx_seq_one_letter_code
_entity_poly.pdbx_strand_id
1 'polypeptide(L)'
;MRKKILALVLCLVVFVLTAVFAVASIKVAQTDIDKKSNDWEKNSLNEIHAVRSIIFKWINAWKNKDLAGFMSYYSPEFRSGTLDYHGWRVKKTKLFKRPGVIFLEISNLLIFIEGKEAKVSFLQDYTDAYLADVGEKNMKLIKLNDSWKIISEEWKPINGN
;
A
#
# COMPACT_ATOMS: atom_id res chain seq x y z
N MET A 1 -16.43 34.31 62.99
CA MET A 1 -16.15 34.76 61.59
C MET A 1 -14.94 34.10 60.94
N ARG A 2 -13.83 33.82 61.65
CA ARG A 2 -12.59 33.26 61.07
C ARG A 2 -12.70 31.84 60.44
N LYS A 3 -13.58 30.97 60.95
CA LYS A 3 -13.76 29.60 60.41
C LYS A 3 -14.43 29.54 59.02
N LYS A 4 -15.25 30.55 58.67
CA LYS A 4 -15.96 30.59 57.37
C LYS A 4 -15.04 31.03 56.22
N ILE A 5 -14.06 31.88 56.50
CA ILE A 5 -13.08 32.34 55.51
C ILE A 5 -12.06 31.23 55.17
N LEU A 6 -11.63 30.46 56.17
CA LEU A 6 -10.70 29.34 55.96
C LEU A 6 -11.32 28.22 55.10
N ALA A 7 -12.61 27.93 55.28
CA ALA A 7 -13.34 26.96 54.47
C ALA A 7 -13.50 27.41 53.00
N LEU A 8 -13.72 28.72 52.77
CA LEU A 8 -13.87 29.26 51.43
C LEU A 8 -12.54 29.28 50.65
N VAL A 9 -11.44 29.63 51.32
CA VAL A 9 -10.10 29.61 50.73
C VAL A 9 -9.64 28.18 50.42
N LEU A 10 -9.91 27.22 51.32
CA LEU A 10 -9.58 25.82 51.08
C LEU A 10 -10.39 25.23 49.90
N CYS A 11 -11.67 25.57 49.79
CA CYS A 11 -12.54 25.12 48.69
C CYS A 11 -12.07 25.68 47.33
N LEU A 12 -11.69 26.97 47.28
CA LEU A 12 -11.19 27.59 46.06
C LEU A 12 -9.84 27.00 45.62
N VAL A 13 -8.93 26.72 46.58
CA VAL A 13 -7.64 26.07 46.30
C VAL A 13 -7.84 24.64 45.80
N VAL A 14 -8.74 23.86 46.41
CA VAL A 14 -9.06 22.49 45.95
C VAL A 14 -9.69 22.51 44.55
N PHE A 15 -10.59 23.46 44.26
CA PHE A 15 -11.22 23.60 42.94
C PHE A 15 -10.23 24.03 41.85
N VAL A 16 -9.32 24.95 42.18
CA VAL A 16 -8.24 25.36 41.26
C VAL A 16 -7.27 24.20 41.02
N LEU A 17 -6.93 23.43 42.05
CA LEU A 17 -6.05 22.27 41.92
C LEU A 17 -6.67 21.19 41.02
N THR A 18 -7.94 20.82 41.24
CA THR A 18 -8.63 19.81 40.42
C THR A 18 -8.81 20.25 38.97
N ALA A 19 -9.10 21.53 38.72
CA ALA A 19 -9.17 22.08 37.38
C ALA A 19 -7.82 22.01 36.65
N VAL A 20 -6.71 22.32 37.33
CA VAL A 20 -5.36 22.21 36.75
C VAL A 20 -5.01 20.76 36.40
N PHE A 21 -5.34 19.79 37.27
CA PHE A 21 -5.14 18.36 36.99
C PHE A 21 -6.00 17.88 35.81
N ALA A 22 -7.27 18.29 35.73
CA ALA A 22 -8.14 17.94 34.61
C ALA A 22 -7.61 18.48 33.27
N VAL A 23 -7.14 19.74 33.24
CA VAL A 23 -6.54 20.36 32.04
C VAL A 23 -5.23 19.67 31.63
N ALA A 24 -4.39 19.26 32.60
CA ALA A 24 -3.17 18.51 32.32
C ALA A 24 -3.47 17.12 31.72
N SER A 25 -4.45 16.39 32.26
CA SER A 25 -4.88 15.08 31.74
C SER A 25 -5.44 15.16 30.32
N ILE A 26 -6.18 16.22 29.99
CA ILE A 26 -6.70 16.46 28.63
C ILE A 26 -5.55 16.73 27.64
N LYS A 27 -4.56 17.55 28.03
CA LYS A 27 -3.37 17.81 27.20
C LYS A 27 -2.57 16.53 26.93
N VAL A 28 -2.38 15.69 27.95
CA VAL A 28 -1.69 14.40 27.79
C VAL A 28 -2.45 13.48 26.83
N ALA A 29 -3.78 13.35 26.98
CA ALA A 29 -4.59 12.52 26.08
C ALA A 29 -4.55 13.03 24.64
N GLN A 30 -4.61 14.36 24.42
CA GLN A 30 -4.49 14.94 23.08
C GLN A 30 -3.12 14.63 22.46
N THR A 31 -2.02 14.76 23.23
CA THR A 31 -0.68 14.43 22.72
C THR A 31 -0.50 12.95 22.38
N ASP A 32 -1.15 12.05 23.12
CA ASP A 32 -1.11 10.62 22.82
C ASP A 32 -1.92 10.27 21.56
N ILE A 33 -3.06 10.95 21.34
CA ILE A 33 -3.86 10.85 20.12
C ILE A 33 -3.07 11.38 18.93
N ASP A 34 -2.44 12.56 19.06
CA ASP A 34 -1.63 13.19 18.01
C ASP A 34 -0.38 12.36 17.66
N LYS A 35 0.26 11.75 18.66
CA LYS A 35 1.40 10.85 18.44
C LYS A 35 0.95 9.58 17.71
N LYS A 36 -0.11 8.94 18.20
CA LYS A 36 -0.70 7.77 17.55
C LYS A 36 -1.17 8.11 16.14
N SER A 37 -1.58 9.36 15.89
CA SER A 37 -2.01 9.78 14.57
C SER A 37 -0.86 9.82 13.57
N ASN A 38 0.23 10.45 13.98
CA ASN A 38 1.45 10.53 13.19
C ASN A 38 2.06 9.15 12.92
N ASP A 39 1.97 8.23 13.88
CA ASP A 39 2.48 6.86 13.72
C ASP A 39 1.66 6.05 12.70
N TRP A 40 0.32 6.17 12.66
CA TRP A 40 -0.48 5.49 11.63
C TRP A 40 -0.24 6.07 10.23
N GLU A 41 -0.07 7.38 10.13
CA GLU A 41 0.15 8.05 8.85
C GLU A 41 1.51 7.66 8.26
N LYS A 42 2.54 7.69 9.10
CA LYS A 42 3.89 7.25 8.74
C LYS A 42 3.92 5.79 8.35
N ASN A 43 3.25 4.91 9.10
CA ASN A 43 3.20 3.50 8.77
C ASN A 43 2.46 3.26 7.44
N SER A 44 1.32 3.92 7.23
CA SER A 44 0.56 3.85 5.97
C SER A 44 1.41 4.31 4.78
N LEU A 45 2.11 5.43 4.91
CA LEU A 45 2.98 5.95 3.87
C LEU A 45 4.14 4.99 3.55
N ASN A 46 4.74 4.37 4.56
CA ASN A 46 5.78 3.36 4.37
C ASN A 46 5.27 2.14 3.59
N GLU A 47 4.05 1.67 3.88
CA GLU A 47 3.45 0.55 3.16
C GLU A 47 3.14 0.92 1.69
N ILE A 48 2.62 2.13 1.45
CA ILE A 48 2.40 2.65 0.08
C ILE A 48 3.73 2.69 -0.68
N HIS A 49 4.79 3.19 -0.06
CA HIS A 49 6.12 3.22 -0.66
C HIS A 49 6.66 1.82 -0.93
N ALA A 50 6.44 0.86 -0.03
CA ALA A 50 6.86 -0.53 -0.22
C ALA A 50 6.14 -1.19 -1.41
N VAL A 51 4.81 -1.05 -1.50
CA VAL A 51 4.02 -1.54 -2.63
C VAL A 51 4.47 -0.87 -3.93
N ARG A 52 4.59 0.46 -3.95
CA ARG A 52 5.10 1.21 -5.11
C ARG A 52 6.46 0.70 -5.56
N SER A 53 7.40 0.49 -4.63
CA SER A 53 8.74 -0.01 -4.93
C SER A 53 8.69 -1.38 -5.61
N ILE A 54 7.85 -2.30 -5.10
CA ILE A 54 7.68 -3.63 -5.68
C ILE A 54 7.10 -3.55 -7.09
N ILE A 55 6.09 -2.70 -7.33
CA ILE A 55 5.51 -2.50 -8.67
C ILE A 55 6.56 -2.01 -9.66
N PHE A 56 7.37 -1.00 -9.32
CA PHE A 56 8.42 -0.52 -10.22
C PHE A 56 9.53 -1.53 -10.47
N LYS A 57 9.93 -2.31 -9.46
CA LYS A 57 10.91 -3.40 -9.64
C LYS A 57 10.35 -4.52 -10.51
N TRP A 58 9.07 -4.86 -10.35
CA TRP A 58 8.36 -5.82 -11.19
C TRP A 58 8.26 -5.33 -12.65
N ILE A 59 7.95 -4.06 -12.89
CA ILE A 59 7.98 -3.43 -14.23
C ILE A 59 9.39 -3.55 -14.85
N ASN A 60 10.43 -3.23 -14.08
CA ASN A 60 11.80 -3.32 -14.55
C ASN A 60 12.19 -4.76 -14.91
N ALA A 61 11.82 -5.75 -14.08
CA ALA A 61 12.04 -7.15 -14.40
C ALA A 61 11.30 -7.57 -15.68
N TRP A 62 10.08 -7.07 -15.90
CA TRP A 62 9.33 -7.32 -17.13
C TRP A 62 10.02 -6.69 -18.36
N LYS A 63 10.38 -5.41 -18.32
CA LYS A 63 11.09 -4.72 -19.43
C LYS A 63 12.37 -5.45 -19.83
N ASN A 64 13.11 -5.96 -18.84
CA ASN A 64 14.38 -6.66 -19.03
C ASN A 64 14.22 -8.16 -19.32
N LYS A 65 12.99 -8.68 -19.44
CA LYS A 65 12.72 -10.12 -19.64
C LYS A 65 13.35 -11.01 -18.57
N ASP A 66 13.54 -10.48 -17.36
CA ASP A 66 14.04 -11.24 -16.20
C ASP A 66 12.89 -12.05 -15.59
N LEU A 67 12.73 -13.29 -16.06
CA LEU A 67 11.67 -14.18 -15.58
C LEU A 67 11.81 -14.50 -14.09
N ALA A 68 13.04 -14.66 -13.59
CA ALA A 68 13.26 -15.05 -12.20
C ALA A 68 12.91 -13.89 -11.26
N GLY A 69 13.41 -12.69 -11.54
CA GLY A 69 13.06 -11.47 -10.80
C GLY A 69 11.57 -11.17 -10.90
N PHE A 70 10.99 -11.29 -12.09
CA PHE A 70 9.55 -11.07 -12.30
C PHE A 70 8.70 -12.02 -11.44
N MET A 71 8.97 -13.33 -11.50
CA MET A 71 8.21 -14.34 -10.76
C MET A 71 8.44 -14.27 -9.24
N SER A 72 9.54 -13.65 -8.78
CA SER A 72 9.82 -13.49 -7.35
C SER A 72 8.82 -12.61 -6.62
N TYR A 73 8.11 -11.72 -7.34
CA TYR A 73 7.10 -10.84 -6.76
C TYR A 73 5.73 -11.50 -6.58
N TYR A 74 5.54 -12.73 -7.06
CA TYR A 74 4.27 -13.43 -7.01
C TYR A 74 4.18 -14.35 -5.78
N SER A 75 2.97 -14.46 -5.23
CA SER A 75 2.64 -15.47 -4.23
C SER A 75 2.53 -16.86 -4.88
N PRO A 76 2.94 -17.96 -4.22
CA PRO A 76 2.64 -19.31 -4.67
C PRO A 76 1.13 -19.58 -4.87
N GLU A 77 0.27 -18.83 -4.18
CA GLU A 77 -1.20 -18.92 -4.28
C GLU A 77 -1.78 -18.08 -5.44
N PHE A 78 -0.93 -17.48 -6.28
CA PHE A 78 -1.35 -16.58 -7.36
C PHE A 78 -2.40 -17.19 -8.30
N ARG A 79 -3.35 -16.36 -8.73
CA ARG A 79 -4.36 -16.68 -9.75
C ARG A 79 -4.59 -15.51 -10.72
N SER A 80 -4.73 -15.81 -12.01
CA SER A 80 -5.16 -14.86 -13.04
C SER A 80 -6.05 -15.56 -14.06
N GLY A 81 -7.36 -15.30 -14.00
CA GLY A 81 -8.36 -16.06 -14.76
C GLY A 81 -8.26 -17.56 -14.43
N THR A 82 -8.04 -18.38 -15.46
CA THR A 82 -7.87 -19.84 -15.32
C THR A 82 -6.43 -20.27 -15.00
N LEU A 83 -5.47 -19.33 -14.93
CA LEU A 83 -4.06 -19.64 -14.70
C LEU A 83 -3.70 -19.54 -13.21
N ASP A 84 -3.03 -20.56 -12.72
CA ASP A 84 -2.33 -20.55 -11.44
C ASP A 84 -0.89 -20.02 -11.59
N TYR A 85 -0.12 -20.03 -10.50
CA TYR A 85 1.29 -19.61 -10.50
C TYR A 85 2.13 -20.31 -11.59
N HIS A 86 1.95 -21.63 -11.76
CA HIS A 86 2.72 -22.42 -12.73
C HIS A 86 2.31 -22.10 -14.17
N GLY A 87 1.01 -22.08 -14.45
CA GLY A 87 0.46 -21.69 -15.76
C GLY A 87 0.85 -20.26 -16.13
N TRP A 88 0.84 -19.35 -15.17
CA TRP A 88 1.29 -17.97 -15.35
C TRP A 88 2.77 -17.90 -15.70
N ARG A 89 3.63 -18.62 -14.97
CA ARG A 89 5.06 -18.72 -15.26
C ARG A 89 5.30 -19.24 -16.67
N VAL A 90 4.60 -20.28 -17.10
CA VAL A 90 4.71 -20.83 -18.46
C VAL A 90 4.29 -19.79 -19.50
N LYS A 91 3.15 -19.09 -19.30
CA LYS A 91 2.70 -18.01 -20.19
C LYS A 91 3.75 -16.90 -20.32
N LYS A 92 4.29 -16.42 -19.19
CA LYS A 92 5.29 -15.34 -19.18
C LYS A 92 6.65 -15.78 -19.70
N THR A 93 7.04 -17.05 -19.50
CA THR A 93 8.23 -17.63 -20.14
C THR A 93 8.16 -17.53 -21.66
N LYS A 94 7.01 -17.86 -22.26
CA LYS A 94 6.80 -17.75 -23.71
C LYS A 94 6.89 -16.30 -24.18
N LEU A 95 6.28 -15.36 -23.43
CA LEU A 95 6.33 -13.93 -23.73
C LEU A 95 7.78 -13.40 -23.67
N PHE A 96 8.55 -13.76 -22.64
CA PHE A 96 9.91 -13.25 -22.43
C PHE A 96 10.91 -13.84 -23.44
N LYS A 97 10.60 -14.97 -24.08
CA LYS A 97 11.39 -15.55 -25.17
C LYS A 97 11.17 -14.90 -26.53
N ARG A 98 10.15 -14.05 -26.69
CA ARG A 98 9.92 -13.33 -27.96
C ARG A 98 11.14 -12.45 -28.28
N PRO A 99 11.56 -12.32 -29.55
CA PRO A 99 12.64 -11.40 -29.93
C PRO A 99 12.28 -9.92 -29.69
N GLY A 100 13.29 -9.05 -29.77
CA GLY A 100 13.12 -7.60 -29.64
C GLY A 100 13.14 -7.09 -28.20
N VAL A 101 12.90 -5.79 -28.05
CA VAL A 101 12.80 -5.11 -26.74
C VAL A 101 11.33 -5.05 -26.32
N ILE A 102 11.06 -5.10 -25.01
CA ILE A 102 9.75 -4.77 -24.45
C ILE A 102 9.78 -3.30 -24.04
N PHE A 103 8.94 -2.50 -24.67
CA PHE A 103 8.59 -1.17 -24.19
C PHE A 103 7.37 -1.31 -23.29
N LEU A 104 7.50 -0.79 -22.07
CA LEU A 104 6.44 -0.82 -21.07
C LEU A 104 6.53 0.47 -20.26
N GLU A 105 5.50 1.29 -20.40
CA GLU A 105 5.29 2.49 -19.60
C GLU A 105 3.99 2.36 -18.81
N ILE A 106 3.96 3.00 -17.64
CA ILE A 106 2.76 3.04 -16.81
C ILE A 106 2.39 4.47 -16.46
N SER A 107 1.10 4.73 -16.32
CA SER A 107 0.58 6.00 -15.84
C SER A 107 -0.61 5.78 -14.89
N ASN A 108 -0.98 6.83 -14.16
CA ASN A 108 -2.12 6.81 -13.23
C ASN A 108 -2.05 5.67 -12.20
N LEU A 109 -0.88 5.48 -11.58
CA LEU A 109 -0.68 4.48 -10.52
C LEU A 109 -1.51 4.84 -9.28
N LEU A 110 -2.51 4.01 -9.00
CA LEU A 110 -3.32 4.06 -7.80
C LEU A 110 -2.95 2.88 -6.89
N ILE A 111 -2.79 3.16 -5.61
CA ILE A 111 -2.48 2.16 -4.58
C ILE A 111 -3.45 2.38 -3.42
N PHE A 112 -4.20 1.33 -3.08
CA PHE A 112 -5.08 1.30 -1.92
C PHE A 112 -4.66 0.15 -1.01
N ILE A 113 -4.47 0.42 0.28
CA ILE A 113 -4.01 -0.57 1.27
C ILE A 113 -5.06 -0.69 2.38
N GLU A 114 -5.40 -1.93 2.71
CA GLU A 114 -6.31 -2.28 3.80
C GLU A 114 -5.70 -3.45 4.59
N GLY A 115 -5.14 -3.14 5.76
CA GLY A 115 -4.47 -4.13 6.60
C GLY A 115 -3.30 -4.82 5.91
N LYS A 116 -3.47 -6.09 5.54
CA LYS A 116 -2.46 -6.91 4.86
C LYS A 116 -2.74 -7.10 3.36
N GLU A 117 -3.75 -6.41 2.84
CA GLU A 117 -4.11 -6.45 1.42
C GLU A 117 -3.84 -5.11 0.77
N ALA A 118 -3.47 -5.14 -0.51
CA ALA A 118 -3.35 -3.95 -1.33
C ALA A 118 -4.00 -4.19 -2.70
N LYS A 119 -4.68 -3.16 -3.21
CA LYS A 119 -5.18 -3.08 -4.58
C LYS A 119 -4.35 -2.05 -5.32
N VAL A 120 -3.88 -2.42 -6.50
CA VAL A 120 -3.09 -1.55 -7.36
C VAL A 120 -3.74 -1.50 -8.73
N SER A 121 -3.91 -0.31 -9.29
CA SER A 121 -4.30 -0.13 -10.68
C SER A 121 -3.45 0.92 -11.38
N PHE A 122 -3.27 0.77 -12.69
CA PHE A 122 -2.56 1.73 -13.53
C PHE A 122 -2.90 1.49 -15.00
N LEU A 123 -2.70 2.51 -15.83
CA LEU A 123 -2.70 2.35 -17.27
C LEU A 123 -1.36 1.78 -17.71
N GLN A 124 -1.42 0.77 -18.57
CA GLN A 124 -0.29 0.07 -19.15
C GLN A 124 -0.25 0.39 -20.64
N ASP A 125 0.87 0.95 -21.10
CA ASP A 125 1.23 1.06 -22.51
C ASP A 125 2.34 0.06 -22.79
N TYR A 126 2.02 -1.01 -23.51
CA TYR A 126 2.92 -2.11 -23.79
C TYR A 126 3.15 -2.24 -25.29
N THR A 127 4.41 -2.40 -25.68
CA THR A 127 4.79 -2.72 -27.05
C THR A 127 5.94 -3.73 -27.05
N ASP A 128 5.78 -4.81 -27.83
CA ASP A 128 6.85 -5.71 -28.24
C ASP A 128 6.90 -5.83 -29.78
N ALA A 129 7.73 -6.73 -30.31
CA ALA A 129 7.88 -6.92 -31.75
C ALA A 129 6.61 -7.43 -32.48
N TYR A 130 5.59 -7.88 -31.74
CA TYR A 130 4.40 -8.53 -32.28
C TYR A 130 3.09 -7.85 -31.88
N LEU A 131 3.10 -7.08 -30.78
CA LEU A 131 1.90 -6.53 -30.16
C LEU A 131 2.19 -5.13 -29.61
N ALA A 132 1.27 -4.20 -29.89
CA ALA A 132 1.14 -2.95 -29.17
C ALA A 132 -0.27 -2.89 -28.57
N ASP A 133 -0.37 -2.72 -27.25
CA ASP A 133 -1.64 -2.62 -26.56
C ASP A 133 -1.60 -1.55 -25.45
N VAL A 134 -2.77 -0.95 -25.22
CA VAL A 134 -3.00 -0.03 -24.11
C VAL A 134 -4.20 -0.52 -23.33
N GLY A 135 -4.02 -0.69 -22.02
CA GLY A 135 -5.05 -1.24 -21.15
C GLY A 135 -4.89 -0.88 -19.69
N GLU A 136 -5.95 -1.05 -18.93
CA GLU A 136 -5.92 -0.93 -17.49
C GLU A 136 -5.45 -2.25 -16.86
N LYS A 137 -4.42 -2.15 -16.02
CA LYS A 137 -3.91 -3.24 -15.21
C LYS A 137 -4.49 -3.13 -13.81
N ASN A 138 -5.05 -4.23 -13.30
CA ASN A 138 -5.58 -4.34 -11.95
C ASN A 138 -4.86 -5.48 -11.23
N MET A 139 -4.34 -5.22 -10.04
CA MET A 139 -3.54 -6.17 -9.27
C MET A 139 -3.99 -6.21 -7.81
N LYS A 140 -3.97 -7.40 -7.22
CA LYS A 140 -4.12 -7.59 -5.78
C LYS A 140 -2.82 -8.11 -5.20
N LEU A 141 -2.39 -7.53 -4.10
CA LEU A 141 -1.22 -7.95 -3.34
C LEU A 141 -1.62 -8.32 -1.91
N ILE A 142 -0.87 -9.23 -1.32
CA ILE A 142 -0.98 -9.62 0.08
C ILE A 142 0.38 -9.54 0.75
N LYS A 143 0.42 -9.12 2.02
CA LYS A 143 1.65 -9.04 2.81
C LYS A 143 1.96 -10.39 3.47
N LEU A 144 3.02 -11.04 3.02
CA LEU A 144 3.53 -12.32 3.53
C LEU A 144 4.94 -12.13 4.09
N ASN A 145 5.15 -12.47 5.37
CA ASN A 145 6.46 -12.37 6.03
C ASN A 145 7.15 -11.01 5.78
N ASP A 146 6.39 -9.93 6.01
CA ASP A 146 6.80 -8.53 5.79
C ASP A 146 7.18 -8.15 4.36
N SER A 147 6.80 -8.97 3.38
CA SER A 147 6.97 -8.68 1.94
C SER A 147 5.63 -8.70 1.22
N TRP A 148 5.35 -7.68 0.41
CA TRP A 148 4.17 -7.69 -0.46
C TRP A 148 4.38 -8.65 -1.64
N LYS A 149 3.36 -9.46 -1.92
CA LYS A 149 3.34 -10.44 -3.02
C LYS A 149 2.08 -10.29 -3.84
N ILE A 150 2.20 -10.37 -5.15
CA ILE A 150 1.09 -10.35 -6.10
C ILE A 150 0.33 -11.68 -6.00
N ILE A 151 -0.95 -11.61 -5.68
CA ILE A 151 -1.83 -12.79 -5.59
C ILE A 151 -2.85 -12.83 -6.74
N SER A 152 -3.10 -11.71 -7.42
CA SER A 152 -3.94 -11.68 -8.61
C SER A 152 -3.58 -10.56 -9.57
N GLU A 153 -3.80 -10.82 -10.87
CA GLU A 153 -3.69 -9.86 -11.96
C GLU A 153 -4.85 -9.98 -12.95
N GLU A 154 -5.35 -8.83 -13.37
CA GLU A 154 -6.29 -8.66 -14.45
C GLU A 154 -5.81 -7.53 -15.37
N TRP A 155 -6.08 -7.67 -16.66
CA TRP A 155 -5.81 -6.64 -17.66
C TRP A 155 -7.04 -6.48 -18.54
N LYS A 156 -7.41 -5.23 -18.84
CA LYS A 156 -8.53 -4.90 -19.70
C LYS A 156 -8.09 -3.86 -20.73
N PRO A 157 -8.40 -4.03 -22.03
CA PRO A 157 -8.07 -3.02 -23.03
C PRO A 157 -8.86 -1.73 -22.76
N ILE A 158 -8.25 -0.56 -22.96
CA ILE A 158 -8.97 0.73 -22.91
C ILE A 158 -9.82 0.93 -24.17
N ASN A 159 -9.33 0.41 -25.30
CA ASN A 159 -10.05 0.44 -26.57
C ASN A 159 -10.49 -0.99 -26.92
N GLY A 160 -11.62 -1.42 -26.38
CA GLY A 160 -12.29 -2.65 -26.78
C GLY A 160 -13.71 -2.33 -27.25
N ASN A 161 -13.91 -2.32 -28.58
CA ASN A 161 -15.19 -2.74 -29.16
C ASN A 161 -15.30 -4.27 -29.04
#